data_AF-A0A0X3PGW7-F1
#
_entry.id   AF-A0A0X3PGW7-F1
#
_cell.length_a   1.000
_cell.length_b   1.000
_cell.length_c   1.000
_cell.angle_alpha   90.00
_cell.angle_beta   90.00
_cell.angle_gamma   90.00
#
_symmetry.space_group_name_H-M   'P 1'
#
loop_
_entity.id
_entity.type
_entity.pdbx_description
1 polymer ?
#
loop_
_entity_poly.entity_id
_entity_poly.type
_entity_poly.pdbx_seq_one_letter_code
_entity_poly.pdbx_strand_id
1 'polypeptide(L)'
;MCIGDRILPPKLFAGNSAFALATIKERMPVILVRTLDDLNKNITKYGNPENNFEDAKLVIHRLSKLRYELVTNKPFATLFPEPACSDIDQWNSEIARLEEGQNTAFSAPWLFTECYMYRRIMNIVSQSLPSFDPFTERKLEGFKNSRRLIASMIACLDQTLANTEEGQPADRLKFYLACSLWSNEFDLSLSAGNTQVENSEGGVNHLRQDVLLRLQNNMAVDELDDIVRSWLSWEPATVALVMDNTGPEMVADLILAEYLLCSHLAERVVFYPKALPWFVSDVTPKDLDWFLVEGLPSIANAGEVEPKVFESISGWAEKWRRRFENGSFSTISHPFWTLPLGYNHLRSTAPELFRSLTQEASVTIFKLADNMLVQKTTLK
;
A
#
# COMPACT_ATOMS: atom_id res chain seq x y z
N MET A 1 -9.31 17.01 26.66
CA MET A 1 -8.09 17.57 27.28
C MET A 1 -7.40 18.43 26.26
N CYS A 2 -7.27 19.74 26.51
CA CYS A 2 -6.41 20.60 25.71
C CYS A 2 -4.99 20.08 25.84
N ILE A 3 -4.45 19.55 24.75
CA ILE A 3 -3.04 19.17 24.66
C ILE A 3 -2.29 20.50 24.62
N GLY A 4 -1.88 20.99 25.80
CA GLY A 4 -0.98 22.14 25.90
C GLY A 4 0.27 21.88 25.06
N ASP A 5 0.80 22.93 24.45
CA ASP A 5 1.93 22.97 23.50
C ASP A 5 3.02 21.91 23.80
N ARG A 6 2.78 20.66 23.37
CA ARG A 6 3.78 19.62 23.40
C ARG A 6 4.65 19.85 22.19
N ILE A 7 5.87 20.32 22.43
CA ILE A 7 6.93 20.34 21.42
C ILE A 7 7.02 18.92 20.86
N LEU A 8 6.71 18.75 19.57
CA LEU A 8 6.83 17.47 18.91
C LEU A 8 8.29 17.01 18.97
N PRO A 9 8.56 15.69 19.11
CA PRO A 9 9.92 15.19 19.04
C PRO A 9 10.57 15.60 17.71
N PRO A 10 11.91 15.74 17.66
CA PRO A 10 12.59 16.11 16.44
C PRO A 10 12.29 15.09 15.33
N LYS A 11 12.15 15.59 14.10
CA LYS A 11 12.03 14.74 12.91
C LYS A 11 13.28 13.85 12.79
N LEU A 12 13.15 12.73 12.08
CA LEU A 12 14.30 11.90 11.73
C LEU A 12 15.04 12.54 10.55
N PHE A 13 16.37 12.58 10.63
CA PHE A 13 17.31 13.07 9.63
C PHE A 13 18.46 12.06 9.51
N ALA A 14 19.25 12.16 8.44
CA ALA A 14 20.45 11.34 8.30
C ALA A 14 21.45 11.56 9.44
N GLY A 15 21.49 12.75 10.04
CA GLY A 15 22.39 13.08 11.15
C GLY A 15 21.99 12.53 12.52
N ASN A 16 20.73 12.15 12.73
CA ASN A 16 20.23 11.70 14.04
C ASN A 16 19.60 10.29 14.04
N SER A 17 19.58 9.61 12.89
CA SER A 17 19.04 8.26 12.75
C SER A 17 19.90 7.42 11.82
N ALA A 18 20.49 6.34 12.36
CA ALA A 18 21.28 5.39 11.58
C ALA A 18 20.45 4.74 10.46
N PHE A 19 19.17 4.47 10.73
CA PHE A 19 18.25 3.94 9.73
C PHE A 19 17.99 4.94 8.61
N ALA A 20 17.69 6.20 8.93
CA ALA A 20 17.49 7.23 7.92
C ALA A 20 18.75 7.43 7.06
N LEU A 21 19.93 7.45 7.70
CA LEU A 21 21.21 7.55 7.00
C LEU A 21 21.42 6.37 6.04
N ALA A 22 21.19 5.13 6.51
CA ALA A 22 21.31 3.93 5.67
C ALA A 22 20.30 3.95 4.52
N THR A 23 19.05 4.36 4.77
CA THR A 23 18.03 4.49 3.72
C THR A 23 18.45 5.47 2.65
N ILE A 24 18.90 6.68 3.03
CA ILE A 24 19.31 7.73 2.08
C ILE A 24 20.59 7.34 1.33
N LYS A 25 21.58 6.78 2.03
CA LYS A 25 22.91 6.50 1.47
C LYS A 25 22.96 5.22 0.64
N GLU A 26 22.15 4.22 1.00
CA GLU A 26 22.29 2.85 0.47
C GLU A 26 21.01 2.41 -0.25
N ARG A 27 19.84 2.52 0.39
CA ARG A 27 18.59 1.95 -0.16
C ARG A 27 18.02 2.78 -1.32
N MET A 28 17.93 4.10 -1.16
CA MET A 28 17.40 5.01 -2.18
C MET A 28 18.18 4.92 -3.51
N PRO A 29 19.53 4.93 -3.52
CA PRO A 29 20.28 4.70 -4.76
C PRO A 29 20.03 3.33 -5.40
N VAL A 30 19.86 2.26 -4.60
CA VAL A 30 19.56 0.92 -5.11
C VAL A 30 18.19 0.88 -5.77
N ILE A 31 17.18 1.53 -5.17
CA ILE A 31 15.83 1.65 -5.76
C ILE A 31 15.91 2.33 -7.13
N LEU A 32 16.62 3.46 -7.24
CA LEU A 32 16.78 4.18 -8.51
C LEU A 32 17.51 3.34 -9.57
N VAL A 33 18.57 2.62 -9.19
CA VAL A 33 19.28 1.71 -10.11
C VAL A 33 18.33 0.62 -10.61
N ARG A 34 17.57 0.00 -9.72
CA ARG A 34 16.61 -1.03 -10.11
C ARG A 34 15.52 -0.48 -11.04
N THR A 35 15.00 0.72 -10.78
CA THR A 35 14.04 1.39 -11.68
C THR A 35 14.62 1.66 -13.07
N LEU A 36 15.89 2.07 -13.16
CA LEU A 36 16.59 2.24 -14.43
C LEU A 36 16.72 0.91 -15.18
N ASP A 37 17.14 -0.13 -14.48
CA ASP A 37 17.32 -1.47 -15.04
C ASP A 37 16.00 -2.07 -15.53
N ASP A 38 14.92 -1.89 -14.77
CA ASP A 38 13.59 -2.40 -15.11
C ASP A 38 13.05 -1.73 -16.39
N LEU A 39 13.19 -0.40 -16.53
CA LEU A 39 12.82 0.31 -17.75
C LEU A 39 13.71 -0.11 -18.94
N ASN A 40 15.03 -0.24 -18.73
CA ASN A 40 15.95 -0.62 -19.79
C ASN A 40 15.68 -2.05 -20.32
N LYS A 41 15.43 -3.02 -19.42
CA LYS A 41 15.07 -4.40 -19.80
C LYS A 41 13.75 -4.47 -20.54
N ASN A 42 12.81 -3.58 -20.21
CA ASN A 42 11.46 -3.55 -20.77
C ASN A 42 11.25 -2.38 -21.74
N ILE A 43 12.33 -1.89 -22.38
CA ILE A 43 12.27 -0.71 -23.25
C ILE A 43 11.33 -0.91 -24.44
N THR A 44 11.24 -2.13 -24.96
CA THR A 44 10.34 -2.49 -26.06
C THR A 44 8.87 -2.55 -25.63
N LYS A 45 8.61 -2.77 -24.34
CA LYS A 45 7.26 -2.80 -23.75
C LYS A 45 6.74 -1.40 -23.47
N TYR A 46 7.62 -0.49 -23.02
CA TYR A 46 7.22 0.81 -22.49
C TYR A 46 7.60 2.01 -23.36
N GLY A 47 8.68 1.92 -24.14
CA GLY A 47 9.13 2.99 -25.03
C GLY A 47 8.50 2.89 -26.43
N ASN A 48 8.55 4.00 -27.18
CA ASN A 48 8.02 4.04 -28.53
C ASN A 48 9.05 3.53 -29.57
N PRO A 49 8.79 2.43 -30.29
CA PRO A 49 9.71 1.94 -31.32
C PRO A 49 9.86 2.90 -32.51
N GLU A 50 8.85 3.72 -32.82
CA GLU A 50 8.87 4.65 -33.95
C GLU A 50 9.89 5.79 -33.78
N ASN A 51 10.19 6.16 -32.54
CA ASN A 51 11.19 7.17 -32.23
C ASN A 51 12.53 6.55 -31.79
N ASN A 52 12.78 5.27 -32.04
CA ASN A 52 13.96 4.55 -31.56
C ASN A 52 14.11 4.57 -30.02
N PHE A 53 12.98 4.55 -29.31
CA PHE A 53 12.88 4.56 -27.85
C PHE A 53 13.52 5.79 -27.18
N GLU A 54 13.60 6.92 -27.87
CA GLU A 54 14.21 8.15 -27.33
C GLU A 54 13.45 8.70 -26.11
N ASP A 55 12.15 8.42 -25.99
CA ASP A 55 11.35 8.71 -24.81
C ASP A 55 11.86 7.98 -23.56
N ALA A 56 12.02 6.66 -23.64
CA ALA A 56 12.53 5.83 -22.55
C ALA A 56 14.01 6.15 -22.24
N LYS A 57 14.84 6.38 -23.26
CA LYS A 57 16.24 6.80 -23.07
C LYS A 57 16.34 8.14 -22.34
N LEU A 58 15.45 9.09 -22.63
CA LEU A 58 15.40 10.38 -21.93
C LEU A 58 15.02 10.21 -20.46
N VAL A 59 14.05 9.34 -20.15
CA VAL A 59 13.69 8.99 -18.77
C VAL A 59 14.88 8.36 -18.05
N ILE A 60 15.55 7.38 -18.65
CA ILE A 60 16.76 6.73 -18.11
C ILE A 60 17.86 7.76 -17.81
N HIS A 61 18.11 8.69 -18.74
CA HIS A 61 19.08 9.76 -18.55
C HIS A 61 18.73 10.66 -17.36
N ARG A 62 17.47 11.12 -17.28
CA ARG A 62 17.01 12.01 -16.21
C ARG A 62 16.98 11.33 -14.83
N LEU A 63 16.60 10.06 -14.76
CA LEU A 63 16.65 9.26 -13.53
C LEU A 63 18.11 9.01 -13.09
N SER A 64 19.04 8.80 -14.03
CA SER A 64 20.47 8.72 -13.75
C SER A 64 21.01 10.03 -13.17
N LYS A 65 20.55 11.16 -13.70
CA LYS A 65 20.85 12.49 -13.14
C LYS A 65 20.28 12.68 -11.73
N LEU A 66 19.03 12.30 -11.49
CA LEU A 66 18.42 12.33 -10.14
C LEU A 66 19.24 11.51 -9.13
N ARG A 67 19.66 10.30 -9.50
CA ARG A 67 20.53 9.47 -8.66
C ARG A 67 21.84 10.19 -8.34
N TYR A 68 22.49 10.78 -9.35
CA TYR A 68 23.71 11.56 -9.15
C TYR A 68 23.49 12.74 -8.20
N GLU A 69 22.40 13.49 -8.36
CA GLU A 69 22.02 14.61 -7.49
C GLU A 69 21.90 14.17 -6.03
N LEU A 70 21.18 13.08 -5.76
CA LEU A 70 20.99 12.56 -4.40
C LEU A 70 22.30 12.04 -3.78
N VAL A 71 23.08 11.24 -4.52
CA VAL A 71 24.34 10.65 -4.02
C VAL A 71 25.43 11.69 -3.81
N THR A 72 25.46 12.75 -4.62
CA THR A 72 26.39 13.88 -4.45
C THR A 72 25.84 15.00 -3.58
N ASN A 73 24.74 14.74 -2.87
CA ASN A 73 24.09 15.64 -1.91
C ASN A 73 23.82 17.04 -2.48
N LYS A 74 23.34 17.11 -3.73
CA LYS A 74 22.92 18.37 -4.35
C LYS A 74 21.64 18.90 -3.69
N PRO A 75 21.43 20.24 -3.71
CA PRO A 75 20.15 20.81 -3.33
C PRO A 75 18.99 20.25 -4.16
N PHE A 76 17.83 20.11 -3.53
CA PHE A 76 16.60 19.71 -4.20
C PHE A 76 16.19 20.76 -5.24
N ALA A 77 15.91 20.30 -6.44
CA ALA A 77 15.34 21.10 -7.52
C ALA A 77 13.81 21.12 -7.44
N THR A 78 13.21 22.20 -7.93
CA THR A 78 11.77 22.28 -8.20
C THR A 78 11.35 21.24 -9.25
N LEU A 79 10.08 20.83 -9.19
CA LEU A 79 9.51 19.88 -10.14
C LEU A 79 9.29 20.53 -11.51
N PHE A 80 9.35 19.72 -12.58
CA PHE A 80 8.92 20.12 -13.91
C PHE A 80 7.42 20.43 -13.91
N PRO A 81 6.95 21.42 -14.70
CA PRO A 81 5.53 21.73 -14.80
C PRO A 81 4.70 20.53 -15.30
N GLU A 82 3.56 20.29 -14.64
CA GLU A 82 2.53 19.33 -15.05
C GLU A 82 1.16 19.99 -14.88
N PRO A 83 0.65 20.75 -15.88
CA PRO A 83 -0.57 21.55 -15.72
C PRO A 83 -1.83 20.74 -15.34
N ALA A 84 -1.83 19.44 -15.61
CA ALA A 84 -2.92 18.53 -15.26
C ALA A 84 -2.84 18.02 -13.80
N CYS A 85 -1.74 18.24 -13.10
CA CYS A 85 -1.49 17.75 -11.74
C CYS A 85 -1.64 18.90 -10.74
N SER A 86 -2.57 18.75 -9.80
CA SER A 86 -2.86 19.77 -8.79
C SER A 86 -1.81 19.88 -7.67
N ASP A 87 -0.86 18.94 -7.61
CA ASP A 87 0.10 18.82 -6.51
C ASP A 87 1.44 19.54 -6.77
N ILE A 88 1.72 20.00 -8.00
CA ILE A 88 3.01 20.61 -8.38
C ILE A 88 3.30 21.87 -7.57
N ASP A 89 2.35 22.80 -7.50
CA ASP A 89 2.53 24.07 -6.78
C ASP A 89 2.72 23.83 -5.29
N GLN A 90 2.02 22.83 -4.75
CA GLN A 90 2.16 22.43 -3.37
C GLN A 90 3.55 21.85 -3.10
N TRP A 91 4.03 20.92 -3.93
CA TRP A 91 5.37 20.36 -3.82
C TRP A 91 6.46 21.42 -3.92
N ASN A 92 6.36 22.32 -4.89
CA ASN A 92 7.33 23.43 -5.03
C ASN A 92 7.29 24.37 -3.82
N SER A 93 6.11 24.60 -3.24
CA SER A 93 5.98 25.36 -1.98
C SER A 93 6.65 24.64 -0.81
N GLU A 94 6.50 23.31 -0.69
CA GLU A 94 7.17 22.55 0.38
C GLU A 94 8.69 22.50 0.18
N ILE A 95 9.19 22.43 -1.06
CA ILE A 95 10.64 22.53 -1.37
C ILE A 95 11.17 23.92 -0.98
N ALA A 96 10.44 24.98 -1.31
CA ALA A 96 10.83 26.35 -1.00
C ALA A 96 10.81 26.68 0.51
N ARG A 97 10.06 25.91 1.32
CA ARG A 97 10.04 26.03 2.78
C ARG A 97 11.24 25.40 3.47
N LEU A 98 12.06 24.61 2.78
CA LEU A 98 13.28 24.08 3.36
C LEU A 98 14.29 25.21 3.58
N GLU A 99 14.82 25.29 4.80
CA GLU A 99 15.81 26.31 5.16
C GLU A 99 17.08 26.16 4.31
N GLU A 100 17.79 27.28 4.09
CA GLU A 100 19.08 27.26 3.41
C GLU A 100 20.06 26.36 4.19
N GLY A 101 20.63 25.34 3.51
CA GLY A 101 21.46 24.31 4.13
C GLY A 101 20.70 23.07 4.63
N GLN A 102 19.37 23.10 4.69
CA GLN A 102 18.49 21.94 4.98
C GLN A 102 17.76 21.42 3.74
N ASN A 103 18.19 21.84 2.54
CA ASN A 103 17.55 21.53 1.27
C ASN A 103 18.24 20.42 0.48
N THR A 104 18.95 19.51 1.15
CA THR A 104 19.64 18.38 0.52
C THR A 104 19.21 17.05 1.14
N ALA A 105 19.49 15.94 0.46
CA ALA A 105 19.08 14.61 0.90
C ALA A 105 19.58 14.23 2.31
N PHE A 106 20.77 14.68 2.71
CA PHE A 106 21.36 14.35 4.00
C PHE A 106 21.04 15.36 5.12
N SER A 107 20.44 16.52 4.80
CA SER A 107 20.11 17.56 5.79
C SER A 107 18.62 17.81 5.96
N ALA A 108 17.78 17.46 4.99
CA ALA A 108 16.33 17.54 5.10
C ALA A 108 15.74 16.39 5.94
N PRO A 109 14.50 16.54 6.47
CA PRO A 109 13.82 15.44 7.13
C PRO A 109 13.75 14.20 6.24
N TRP A 110 13.94 13.01 6.83
CA TRP A 110 13.98 11.76 6.09
C TRP A 110 12.68 11.50 5.30
N LEU A 111 11.52 11.71 5.94
CA LEU A 111 10.21 11.60 5.26
C LEU A 111 10.16 12.48 4.00
N PHE A 112 10.61 13.74 4.11
CA PHE A 112 10.64 14.65 2.96
C PHE A 112 11.55 14.11 1.86
N THR A 113 12.77 13.72 2.23
CA THR A 113 13.79 13.23 1.28
C THR A 113 13.31 12.01 0.51
N GLU A 114 12.68 11.06 1.19
CA GLU A 114 12.19 9.84 0.58
C GLU A 114 10.98 10.12 -0.33
N CYS A 115 9.99 10.88 0.14
CA CYS A 115 8.86 11.30 -0.69
C CYS A 115 9.32 12.11 -1.91
N TYR A 116 10.31 13.00 -1.75
CA TYR A 116 10.86 13.81 -2.84
C TYR A 116 11.44 12.94 -3.95
N MET A 117 12.18 11.89 -3.61
CA MET A 117 12.72 10.97 -4.61
C MET A 117 11.60 10.32 -5.43
N TYR A 118 10.57 9.77 -4.78
CA TYR A 118 9.45 9.14 -5.50
C TYR A 118 8.67 10.14 -6.35
N ARG A 119 8.41 11.34 -5.83
CA ARG A 119 7.74 12.39 -6.64
C ARG A 119 8.60 12.84 -7.82
N ARG A 120 9.92 12.96 -7.65
CA ARG A 120 10.85 13.29 -8.76
C ARG A 120 10.91 12.17 -9.80
N ILE A 121 10.87 10.89 -9.40
CA ILE A 121 10.78 9.76 -10.35
C ILE A 121 9.53 9.93 -11.20
N MET A 122 8.37 10.09 -10.56
CA MET A 122 7.11 10.25 -11.29
C MET A 122 7.06 11.53 -12.13
N ASN A 123 7.65 12.62 -11.62
CA ASN A 123 7.78 13.88 -12.37
C ASN A 123 8.70 13.78 -13.58
N ILE A 124 9.68 12.87 -13.58
CA ILE A 124 10.53 12.62 -14.74
C ILE A 124 9.80 11.73 -15.74
N VAL A 125 9.14 10.68 -15.25
CA VAL A 125 8.40 9.70 -16.06
C VAL A 125 7.24 10.37 -16.80
N SER A 126 6.45 11.21 -16.11
CA SER A 126 5.29 11.91 -16.69
C SER A 126 5.60 12.73 -17.94
N GLN A 127 6.84 13.23 -18.07
CA GLN A 127 7.26 14.13 -19.15
C GLN A 127 7.47 13.41 -20.48
N SER A 128 7.60 12.08 -20.47
CA SER A 128 7.97 11.31 -21.66
C SER A 128 7.24 9.97 -21.75
N LEU A 129 6.86 9.38 -20.62
CA LEU A 129 6.13 8.12 -20.49
C LEU A 129 4.96 8.26 -19.48
N PRO A 130 3.94 9.10 -19.74
CA PRO A 130 2.90 9.45 -18.76
C PRO A 130 2.04 8.28 -18.26
N SER A 131 1.96 7.18 -19.01
CA SER A 131 1.20 5.99 -18.61
C SER A 131 2.04 4.93 -17.90
N PHE A 132 3.36 5.10 -17.84
CA PHE A 132 4.29 4.12 -17.28
C PHE A 132 4.34 4.21 -15.75
N ASP A 133 4.12 3.08 -15.09
CA ASP A 133 4.47 2.91 -13.67
C ASP A 133 5.87 2.26 -13.59
N PRO A 134 6.88 2.96 -13.04
CA PRO A 134 8.25 2.48 -12.93
C PRO A 134 8.44 1.26 -12.01
N PHE A 135 7.41 0.85 -11.29
CA PHE A 135 7.44 -0.24 -10.33
C PHE A 135 6.55 -1.43 -10.75
N THR A 136 5.85 -1.36 -11.89
CA THR A 136 4.96 -2.42 -12.38
C THR A 136 5.63 -3.79 -12.39
N GLU A 137 6.84 -3.91 -12.95
CA GLU A 137 7.53 -5.22 -13.04
C GLU A 137 7.79 -5.84 -11.67
N ARG A 138 8.13 -5.01 -10.67
CA ARG A 138 8.38 -5.45 -9.30
C ARG A 138 7.09 -5.87 -8.60
N LYS A 139 6.00 -5.11 -8.80
CA LYS A 139 4.66 -5.46 -8.28
C LYS A 139 4.16 -6.78 -8.90
N LEU A 140 4.36 -6.98 -10.20
CA LEU A 140 4.01 -8.22 -10.90
C LEU A 140 4.86 -9.41 -10.43
N GLU A 141 6.16 -9.20 -10.20
CA GLU A 141 7.06 -10.20 -9.63
C GLU A 141 6.60 -10.62 -8.22
N GLY A 142 6.35 -9.65 -7.34
CA GLY A 142 5.82 -9.90 -6.00
C GLY A 142 4.50 -10.68 -6.05
N PHE A 143 3.55 -10.23 -6.87
CA PHE A 143 2.28 -10.93 -7.07
C PHE A 143 2.45 -12.38 -7.53
N LYS A 144 3.35 -12.65 -8.50
CA LYS A 144 3.64 -14.00 -8.98
C LYS A 144 4.18 -14.89 -7.87
N ASN A 145 5.10 -14.37 -7.06
CA ASN A 145 5.72 -15.11 -5.96
C ASN A 145 4.70 -15.46 -4.87
N SER A 146 3.70 -14.61 -4.66
CA SER A 146 2.72 -14.79 -3.58
C SER A 146 1.39 -15.46 -3.99
N ARG A 147 1.27 -16.01 -5.20
CA ARG A 147 0.02 -16.60 -5.71
C ARG A 147 -0.57 -17.68 -4.81
N ARG A 148 0.28 -18.55 -4.25
CA ARG A 148 -0.14 -19.63 -3.35
C ARG A 148 -0.68 -19.11 -2.02
N LEU A 149 -0.05 -18.08 -1.47
CA LEU A 149 -0.54 -17.40 -0.27
C LEU A 149 -1.90 -16.74 -0.56
N ILE A 150 -2.01 -15.99 -1.66
CA ILE A 150 -3.27 -15.35 -2.08
C ILE A 150 -4.40 -16.40 -2.23
N ALA A 151 -4.11 -17.52 -2.89
CA ALA A 151 -5.07 -18.62 -3.03
C ALA A 151 -5.49 -19.21 -1.67
N SER A 152 -4.54 -19.38 -0.74
CA SER A 152 -4.81 -19.89 0.61
C SER A 152 -5.65 -18.91 1.44
N MET A 153 -5.41 -17.60 1.31
CA MET A 153 -6.20 -16.58 1.99
C MET A 153 -7.65 -16.56 1.50
N ILE A 154 -7.86 -16.68 0.18
CA ILE A 154 -9.20 -16.75 -0.41
C ILE A 154 -9.93 -18.03 0.02
N ALA A 155 -9.26 -19.18 -0.04
CA ALA A 155 -9.84 -20.43 0.44
C ALA A 155 -10.17 -20.39 1.94
N CYS A 156 -9.38 -19.67 2.75
CA CYS A 156 -9.67 -19.46 4.16
C CYS A 156 -10.94 -18.62 4.37
N LEU A 157 -11.16 -17.60 3.53
CA LEU A 157 -12.40 -16.82 3.53
C LEU A 157 -13.61 -17.68 3.16
N ASP A 158 -13.51 -18.53 2.14
CA ASP A 158 -14.61 -19.44 1.77
C ASP A 158 -15.03 -20.36 2.92
N GLN A 159 -14.05 -21.01 3.56
CA GLN A 159 -14.34 -21.89 4.70
C GLN A 159 -15.03 -21.13 5.83
N THR A 160 -14.59 -19.90 6.11
CA THR A 160 -15.18 -19.06 7.15
C THR A 160 -16.62 -18.67 6.82
N LEU A 161 -16.89 -18.30 5.56
CA LEU A 161 -18.23 -17.91 5.12
C LEU A 161 -19.20 -19.10 4.97
N ALA A 162 -18.67 -20.30 4.71
CA ALA A 162 -19.47 -21.53 4.69
C ALA A 162 -19.85 -22.01 6.10
N ASN A 163 -18.95 -21.84 7.08
CA ASN A 163 -19.16 -22.29 8.46
C ASN A 163 -19.54 -21.11 9.36
N THR A 164 -20.78 -20.62 9.31
CA THR A 164 -21.22 -19.45 10.11
C THR A 164 -21.37 -19.74 11.62
N GLU A 165 -21.46 -21.00 12.03
CA GLU A 165 -21.69 -21.40 13.44
C GLU A 165 -20.39 -21.62 14.25
N GLU A 166 -19.24 -21.65 13.60
CA GLU A 166 -17.98 -22.11 14.22
C GLU A 166 -17.10 -20.96 14.75
N GLY A 167 -17.08 -20.74 16.07
CA GLY A 167 -16.20 -19.74 16.71
C GLY A 167 -16.81 -18.35 16.89
N GLN A 168 -16.26 -17.57 17.83
CA GLN A 168 -16.82 -16.27 18.23
C GLN A 168 -16.59 -15.20 17.15
N PRO A 169 -17.57 -14.31 16.87
CA PRO A 169 -17.39 -13.19 15.94
C PRO A 169 -16.17 -12.32 16.26
N ALA A 170 -15.87 -12.16 17.54
CA ALA A 170 -14.69 -11.44 18.01
C ALA A 170 -13.39 -12.07 17.51
N ASP A 171 -13.25 -13.39 17.64
CA ASP A 171 -12.02 -14.09 17.25
C ASP A 171 -11.83 -14.08 15.73
N ARG A 172 -12.93 -14.17 14.96
CA ARG A 172 -12.89 -14.04 13.50
C ARG A 172 -12.48 -12.63 13.06
N LEU A 173 -13.03 -11.58 13.68
CA LEU A 173 -12.61 -10.21 13.38
C LEU A 173 -11.13 -9.99 13.71
N LYS A 174 -10.66 -10.46 14.88
CA LYS A 174 -9.22 -10.40 15.22
C LYS A 174 -8.38 -11.14 14.19
N PHE A 175 -8.81 -12.32 13.75
CA PHE A 175 -8.12 -13.11 12.74
C PHE A 175 -7.95 -12.32 11.44
N TYR A 176 -9.01 -11.72 10.90
CA TYR A 176 -8.90 -10.97 9.64
C TYR A 176 -8.16 -9.63 9.77
N LEU A 177 -8.25 -8.97 10.93
CA LEU A 177 -7.41 -7.81 11.25
C LEU A 177 -5.92 -8.21 11.28
N ALA A 178 -5.60 -9.35 11.88
CA ALA A 178 -4.24 -9.88 11.90
C ALA A 178 -3.76 -10.36 10.53
N CYS A 179 -4.64 -10.96 9.72
CA CYS A 179 -4.34 -11.32 8.34
C CYS A 179 -3.96 -10.08 7.52
N SER A 180 -4.74 -8.99 7.65
CA SER A 180 -4.41 -7.71 7.03
C SER A 180 -3.09 -7.16 7.57
N LEU A 181 -2.86 -7.14 8.89
CA LEU A 181 -1.63 -6.61 9.49
C LEU A 181 -0.36 -7.31 9.01
N TRP A 182 -0.36 -8.64 8.95
CA TRP A 182 0.86 -9.45 8.79
C TRP A 182 1.04 -10.07 7.39
N SER A 183 0.19 -9.72 6.43
CA SER A 183 0.18 -10.32 5.09
C SER A 183 1.52 -10.30 4.36
N ASN A 184 2.32 -9.25 4.52
CA ASN A 184 3.65 -9.14 3.91
C ASN A 184 4.66 -10.13 4.52
N GLU A 185 4.46 -10.51 5.78
CA GLU A 185 5.34 -11.41 6.52
C GLU A 185 4.99 -12.89 6.31
N PHE A 186 3.76 -13.21 5.89
CA PHE A 186 3.38 -14.59 5.56
C PHE A 186 4.01 -15.09 4.25
N ASP A 187 4.31 -14.17 3.33
CA ASP A 187 4.98 -14.51 2.07
C ASP A 187 6.41 -15.02 2.32
N LEU A 188 7.07 -14.48 3.35
CA LEU A 188 8.42 -14.87 3.76
C LEU A 188 8.44 -16.23 4.48
N SER A 189 7.42 -16.57 5.28
CA SER A 189 7.35 -17.87 5.97
C SER A 189 7.03 -19.02 5.01
N LEU A 190 6.10 -18.82 4.07
CA LEU A 190 5.73 -19.82 3.06
C LEU A 190 6.82 -20.03 1.99
N SER A 191 7.68 -19.04 1.75
CA SER A 191 8.84 -19.16 0.84
C SER A 191 10.07 -19.78 1.52
N ALA A 192 10.23 -19.62 2.84
CA ALA A 192 11.35 -20.17 3.61
C ALA A 192 11.10 -21.59 4.16
N GLY A 193 9.86 -22.08 4.17
CA GLY A 193 9.49 -23.37 4.76
C GLY A 193 8.56 -24.20 3.88
N ASN A 194 9.02 -25.40 3.54
CA ASN A 194 8.28 -26.54 2.98
C ASN A 194 7.64 -26.41 1.58
N THR A 195 8.28 -27.07 0.64
CA THR A 195 7.72 -27.60 -0.62
C THR A 195 6.59 -28.64 -0.44
N GLN A 196 5.97 -28.74 0.75
CA GLN A 196 5.04 -29.82 1.14
C GLN A 196 3.58 -29.38 1.32
N VAL A 197 3.21 -28.14 0.97
CA VAL A 197 1.79 -27.78 0.88
C VAL A 197 1.23 -28.30 -0.44
N GLU A 198 0.91 -29.60 -0.47
CA GLU A 198 0.45 -30.31 -1.66
C GLU A 198 -1.02 -30.03 -2.01
N ASN A 199 -1.81 -29.47 -1.08
CA ASN A 199 -3.23 -29.17 -1.29
C ASN A 199 -3.71 -27.89 -0.59
N SER A 200 -4.90 -27.42 -1.00
CA SER A 200 -5.50 -26.17 -0.51
C SER A 200 -5.78 -26.14 1.00
N GLU A 201 -6.17 -27.27 1.58
CA GLU A 201 -6.40 -27.39 3.03
C GLU A 201 -5.11 -27.21 3.85
N GLY A 202 -3.99 -27.76 3.39
CA GLY A 202 -2.68 -27.55 4.02
C GLY A 202 -2.28 -26.08 4.06
N GLY A 203 -2.53 -25.35 2.97
CA GLY A 203 -2.22 -23.92 2.88
C GLY A 203 -3.06 -23.07 3.83
N VAL A 204 -4.36 -23.36 3.92
CA VAL A 204 -5.26 -22.68 4.86
C VAL A 204 -4.87 -22.95 6.31
N ASN A 205 -4.56 -24.21 6.66
CA ASN A 205 -4.16 -24.55 8.02
C ASN A 205 -2.83 -23.90 8.42
N HIS A 206 -1.87 -23.84 7.50
CA HIS A 206 -0.61 -23.15 7.73
C HIS A 206 -0.83 -21.63 7.93
N LEU A 207 -1.64 -20.99 7.08
CA LEU A 207 -2.01 -19.58 7.26
C LEU A 207 -2.63 -19.33 8.63
N ARG A 208 -3.59 -20.17 9.05
CA ARG A 208 -4.22 -20.04 10.38
C ARG A 208 -3.21 -20.15 11.52
N GLN A 209 -2.28 -21.10 11.42
CA GLN A 209 -1.23 -21.28 12.41
C GLN A 209 -0.28 -20.09 12.46
N ASP A 210 0.13 -19.56 11.31
CA ASP A 210 1.02 -18.40 11.23
C ASP A 210 0.37 -17.15 11.83
N VAL A 211 -0.90 -16.88 11.48
CA VAL A 211 -1.66 -15.77 12.06
C VAL A 211 -1.75 -15.91 13.58
N LEU A 212 -2.03 -17.12 14.09
CA LEU A 212 -2.10 -17.38 15.53
C LEU A 212 -0.75 -17.13 16.22
N LEU A 213 0.35 -17.57 15.62
CA LEU A 213 1.70 -17.35 16.16
C LEU A 213 2.04 -15.86 16.23
N ARG A 214 1.69 -15.08 15.20
CA ARG A 214 1.92 -13.62 15.18
C ARG A 214 1.07 -12.89 16.21
N LEU A 215 -0.20 -13.29 16.34
CA LEU A 215 -1.10 -12.76 17.36
C LEU A 215 -0.55 -12.98 18.78
N GLN A 216 0.13 -14.09 19.03
CA GLN A 216 0.65 -14.43 20.36
C GLN A 216 2.00 -13.77 20.68
N ASN A 217 2.86 -13.54 19.68
CA ASN A 217 4.29 -13.31 19.94
C ASN A 217 4.89 -12.06 19.27
N ASN A 218 4.16 -11.37 18.39
CA ASN A 218 4.76 -10.38 17.48
C ASN A 218 4.20 -8.96 17.58
N MET A 219 3.33 -8.66 18.54
CA MET A 219 2.81 -7.31 18.76
C MET A 219 3.46 -6.64 19.97
N ALA A 220 4.17 -5.53 19.74
CA ALA A 220 4.74 -4.71 20.81
C ALA A 220 3.67 -3.84 21.51
N VAL A 221 2.67 -3.41 20.74
CA VAL A 221 1.45 -2.74 21.23
C VAL A 221 0.29 -3.51 20.63
N ASP A 222 -0.55 -4.09 21.48
CA ASP A 222 -1.72 -4.86 21.06
C ASP A 222 -2.96 -4.30 21.74
N GLU A 223 -3.82 -3.69 20.92
CA GLU A 223 -5.14 -3.20 21.32
C GLU A 223 -6.27 -3.95 20.58
N LEU A 224 -5.99 -5.11 19.95
CA LEU A 224 -6.96 -5.84 19.13
C LEU A 224 -8.20 -6.23 19.92
N ASP A 225 -8.03 -6.65 21.16
CA ASP A 225 -9.14 -6.96 22.07
C ASP A 225 -10.07 -5.76 22.28
N ASP A 226 -9.50 -4.57 22.52
CA ASP A 226 -10.25 -3.33 22.68
C ASP A 226 -10.91 -2.89 21.39
N ILE A 227 -10.19 -2.96 20.27
CA ILE A 227 -10.68 -2.65 18.92
C ILE A 227 -11.86 -3.54 18.58
N VAL A 228 -11.78 -4.85 18.81
CA VAL A 228 -12.84 -5.80 18.45
C VAL A 228 -14.05 -5.67 19.37
N ARG A 229 -13.86 -5.59 20.69
CA ARG A 229 -14.98 -5.33 21.63
C ARG A 229 -15.76 -4.09 21.24
N SER A 230 -15.00 -3.05 20.93
CA SER A 230 -15.50 -1.79 20.45
C SER A 230 -16.26 -1.93 19.12
N TRP A 231 -15.63 -2.52 18.10
CA TRP A 231 -16.22 -2.69 16.78
C TRP A 231 -17.53 -3.45 16.82
N LEU A 232 -17.61 -4.53 17.59
CA LEU A 232 -18.84 -5.33 17.74
C LEU A 232 -19.95 -4.61 18.51
N SER A 233 -19.60 -3.60 19.31
CA SER A 233 -20.58 -2.74 19.99
C SER A 233 -21.07 -1.59 19.13
N TRP A 234 -20.39 -1.30 18.03
CA TRP A 234 -20.71 -0.24 17.08
C TRP A 234 -21.39 -0.91 15.90
N GLU A 235 -22.49 -0.36 15.38
CA GLU A 235 -23.03 -0.77 14.08
C GLU A 235 -22.38 0.14 13.02
N PRO A 236 -21.17 -0.17 12.51
CA PRO A 236 -20.39 0.79 11.74
C PRO A 236 -20.93 0.79 10.32
N ALA A 237 -21.37 1.94 9.82
CA ALA A 237 -21.90 2.00 8.46
C ALA A 237 -20.76 1.99 7.42
N THR A 238 -19.71 2.81 7.63
CA THR A 238 -18.62 2.99 6.66
C THR A 238 -17.26 2.75 7.30
N VAL A 239 -16.42 1.96 6.63
CA VAL A 239 -15.01 1.75 7.00
C VAL A 239 -14.12 2.40 5.95
N ALA A 240 -13.22 3.28 6.38
CA ALA A 240 -12.16 3.81 5.53
C ALA A 240 -10.89 2.97 5.70
N LEU A 241 -10.27 2.55 4.61
CA LEU A 241 -9.03 1.77 4.62
C LEU A 241 -7.96 2.48 3.78
N VAL A 242 -6.99 3.09 4.45
CA VAL A 242 -5.82 3.72 3.80
C VAL A 242 -4.81 2.62 3.51
N MET A 243 -4.62 2.34 2.22
CA MET A 243 -3.89 1.16 1.74
C MET A 243 -2.38 1.41 1.72
N ASP A 244 -1.62 0.33 1.94
CA ASP A 244 -0.17 0.33 1.79
C ASP A 244 0.22 -0.43 0.52
N ASN A 245 0.58 -1.73 0.61
CA ASN A 245 1.20 -2.46 -0.51
C ASN A 245 0.23 -3.29 -1.36
N THR A 246 0.60 -3.44 -2.63
CA THR A 246 0.07 -4.43 -3.58
C THR A 246 0.45 -5.86 -3.16
N GLY A 247 -0.05 -6.87 -3.89
CA GLY A 247 0.23 -8.27 -3.58
C GLY A 247 -0.59 -8.76 -2.38
N PRO A 248 -0.02 -9.58 -1.47
CA PRO A 248 -0.76 -10.20 -0.35
C PRO A 248 -1.49 -9.22 0.54
N GLU A 249 -0.93 -8.03 0.80
CA GLU A 249 -1.56 -7.03 1.67
C GLU A 249 -2.84 -6.45 1.08
N MET A 250 -2.80 -6.01 -0.18
CA MET A 250 -4.01 -5.59 -0.89
C MET A 250 -5.09 -6.69 -0.90
N VAL A 251 -4.71 -7.97 -1.06
CA VAL A 251 -5.67 -9.08 -0.97
C VAL A 251 -6.22 -9.25 0.44
N ALA A 252 -5.37 -9.16 1.46
CA ALA A 252 -5.78 -9.26 2.86
C ALA A 252 -6.79 -8.16 3.22
N ASP A 253 -6.58 -6.95 2.71
CA ASP A 253 -7.47 -5.81 2.90
C ASP A 253 -8.82 -6.02 2.21
N LEU A 254 -8.83 -6.56 0.98
CA LEU A 254 -10.07 -6.92 0.27
C LEU A 254 -10.84 -8.05 0.99
N ILE A 255 -10.11 -9.04 1.55
CA ILE A 255 -10.68 -10.13 2.34
C ILE A 255 -11.27 -9.62 3.65
N LEU A 256 -10.56 -8.73 4.36
CA LEU A 256 -11.07 -8.08 5.57
C LEU A 256 -12.34 -7.28 5.24
N ALA A 257 -12.29 -6.46 4.19
CA ALA A 257 -13.43 -5.67 3.75
C ALA A 257 -14.65 -6.53 3.44
N GLU A 258 -14.45 -7.64 2.73
CA GLU A 258 -15.52 -8.56 2.40
C GLU A 258 -16.07 -9.28 3.63
N TYR A 259 -15.20 -9.73 4.53
CA TYR A 259 -15.60 -10.33 5.80
C TYR A 259 -16.48 -9.36 6.62
N LEU A 260 -16.09 -8.09 6.67
CA LEU A 260 -16.86 -7.05 7.35
C LEU A 260 -18.27 -6.90 6.75
N LEU A 261 -18.38 -6.86 5.42
CA LEU A 261 -19.68 -6.76 4.75
C LEU A 261 -20.55 -8.02 4.96
N CYS A 262 -19.98 -9.20 4.78
CA CYS A 262 -20.71 -10.47 4.94
C CYS A 262 -21.14 -10.76 6.37
N SER A 263 -20.41 -10.22 7.36
CA SER A 263 -20.72 -10.39 8.79
C SER A 263 -21.57 -9.23 9.35
N HIS A 264 -22.05 -8.33 8.49
CA HIS A 264 -22.80 -7.13 8.90
C HIS A 264 -22.04 -6.23 9.90
N LEU A 265 -20.70 -6.24 9.82
CA LEU A 265 -19.79 -5.39 10.60
C LEU A 265 -19.39 -4.10 9.85
N ALA A 266 -19.85 -3.96 8.60
CA ALA A 266 -19.83 -2.74 7.79
C ALA A 266 -20.93 -2.81 6.73
N GLU A 267 -21.44 -1.66 6.28
CA GLU A 267 -22.30 -1.57 5.08
C GLU A 267 -21.49 -1.20 3.84
N ARG A 268 -20.41 -0.43 4.02
CA ARG A 268 -19.53 0.06 2.96
C ARG A 268 -18.08 0.13 3.40
N VAL A 269 -17.17 -0.17 2.48
CA VAL A 269 -15.72 0.02 2.64
C VAL A 269 -15.20 0.96 1.56
N VAL A 270 -14.46 1.99 1.98
CA VAL A 270 -13.82 2.98 1.11
C VAL A 270 -12.31 2.78 1.19
N PHE A 271 -11.71 2.39 0.08
CA PHE A 271 -10.27 2.19 -0.06
C PHE A 271 -9.61 3.49 -0.49
N TYR A 272 -8.51 3.87 0.16
CA TYR A 272 -7.70 5.04 -0.14
C TYR A 272 -6.31 4.62 -0.64
N PRO A 273 -6.17 4.30 -1.94
CA PRO A 273 -4.88 4.03 -2.55
C PRO A 273 -4.10 5.34 -2.81
N LYS A 274 -2.80 5.21 -3.07
CA LYS A 274 -1.93 6.33 -3.46
C LYS A 274 -2.33 6.86 -4.85
N ALA A 275 -2.11 8.15 -5.09
CA ALA A 275 -2.45 8.82 -6.35
C ALA A 275 -1.45 8.58 -7.48
N LEU A 276 -0.22 8.19 -7.11
CA LEU A 276 0.89 7.95 -8.02
C LEU A 276 1.54 6.62 -7.62
N PRO A 277 2.30 5.97 -8.51
CA PRO A 277 3.24 4.92 -8.12
C PRO A 277 4.18 5.45 -7.04
N TRP A 278 4.12 4.82 -5.88
CA TRP A 278 4.69 5.34 -4.64
C TRP A 278 5.36 4.20 -3.88
N PHE A 279 6.49 4.48 -3.23
CA PHE A 279 7.19 3.54 -2.34
C PHE A 279 7.35 2.11 -2.90
N VAL A 280 7.57 2.01 -4.21
CA VAL A 280 7.68 0.76 -4.99
C VAL A 280 6.38 -0.04 -5.05
N SER A 281 5.89 -0.53 -3.93
CA SER A 281 4.82 -1.51 -3.86
C SER A 281 3.46 -0.90 -3.53
N ASP A 282 3.37 0.40 -3.25
CA ASP A 282 2.11 0.98 -2.81
C ASP A 282 0.99 0.81 -3.85
N VAL A 283 -0.22 0.55 -3.35
CA VAL A 283 -1.43 0.40 -4.16
C VAL A 283 -1.82 1.73 -4.79
N THR A 284 -2.03 1.70 -6.10
CA THR A 284 -2.72 2.73 -6.88
C THR A 284 -4.07 2.21 -7.37
N PRO A 285 -5.00 3.08 -7.82
CA PRO A 285 -6.25 2.62 -8.44
C PRO A 285 -6.03 1.67 -9.62
N LYS A 286 -4.95 1.85 -10.40
CA LYS A 286 -4.61 0.97 -11.53
C LYS A 286 -4.19 -0.42 -11.06
N ASP A 287 -3.53 -0.54 -9.92
CA ASP A 287 -3.12 -1.84 -9.38
C ASP A 287 -4.33 -2.66 -8.92
N LEU A 288 -5.32 -2.02 -8.29
CA LEU A 288 -6.60 -2.65 -7.92
C LEU A 288 -7.38 -3.12 -9.14
N ASP A 289 -7.52 -2.26 -10.15
CA ASP A 289 -8.22 -2.59 -11.40
C ASP A 289 -7.55 -3.77 -12.11
N TRP A 290 -6.22 -3.68 -12.32
CA TRP A 290 -5.44 -4.77 -12.89
C TRP A 290 -5.60 -6.07 -12.11
N PHE A 291 -5.55 -6.02 -10.78
CA PHE A 291 -5.68 -7.21 -9.95
C PHE A 291 -7.06 -7.88 -10.10
N LEU A 292 -8.13 -7.10 -10.14
CA LEU A 292 -9.49 -7.65 -10.29
C LEU A 292 -9.78 -8.21 -11.69
N VAL A 293 -9.21 -7.58 -12.73
CA VAL A 293 -9.46 -7.94 -14.14
C VAL A 293 -8.51 -9.00 -14.66
N GLU A 294 -7.22 -8.92 -14.31
CA GLU A 294 -6.18 -9.79 -14.85
C GLU A 294 -5.48 -10.62 -13.76
N GLY A 295 -5.12 -9.99 -12.65
CA GLY A 295 -4.32 -10.61 -11.59
C GLY A 295 -4.99 -11.87 -11.04
N LEU A 296 -6.17 -11.71 -10.44
CA LEU A 296 -6.90 -12.79 -9.79
C LEU A 296 -7.27 -13.93 -10.77
N PRO A 297 -7.79 -13.66 -11.99
CA PRO A 297 -7.96 -14.70 -13.01
C PRO A 297 -6.65 -15.39 -13.43
N SER A 298 -5.50 -14.70 -13.41
CA SER A 298 -4.22 -15.30 -13.80
C SER A 298 -3.69 -16.32 -12.79
N ILE A 299 -4.06 -16.24 -11.51
CA ILE A 299 -3.70 -17.24 -10.50
C ILE A 299 -4.27 -18.60 -10.91
N ALA A 300 -5.50 -18.56 -11.43
CA ALA A 300 -6.25 -19.71 -11.90
C ALA A 300 -5.56 -20.40 -13.09
N ASN A 301 -4.93 -19.63 -13.99
CA ASN A 301 -4.30 -20.14 -15.21
C ASN A 301 -2.85 -20.63 -15.02
N ALA A 302 -2.25 -20.42 -13.85
CA ALA A 302 -0.86 -20.80 -13.60
C ALA A 302 -0.64 -22.32 -13.46
N GLY A 303 -1.71 -23.12 -13.32
CA GLY A 303 -1.63 -24.57 -13.09
C GLY A 303 -1.02 -24.95 -11.73
N GLU A 304 -0.82 -23.96 -10.86
CA GLU A 304 -0.19 -24.08 -9.55
C GLU A 304 -1.20 -24.27 -8.40
N VAL A 305 -2.50 -24.29 -8.72
CA VAL A 305 -3.58 -24.31 -7.73
C VAL A 305 -4.64 -25.34 -8.14
N GLU A 306 -5.23 -26.03 -7.16
CA GLU A 306 -6.24 -27.07 -7.39
C GLU A 306 -7.50 -26.53 -8.10
N PRO A 307 -8.18 -27.33 -8.95
CA PRO A 307 -9.37 -26.91 -9.68
C PRO A 307 -10.53 -26.36 -8.82
N LYS A 308 -10.67 -26.85 -7.58
CA LYS A 308 -11.70 -26.36 -6.66
C LYS A 308 -11.40 -24.93 -6.18
N VAL A 309 -10.13 -24.61 -5.97
CA VAL A 309 -9.69 -23.26 -5.62
C VAL A 309 -9.80 -22.33 -6.83
N PHE A 310 -9.62 -22.86 -8.04
CA PHE A 310 -9.85 -22.13 -9.29
C PHE A 310 -11.28 -21.57 -9.41
N GLU A 311 -12.31 -22.39 -9.15
CA GLU A 311 -13.71 -21.94 -9.22
C GLU A 311 -14.01 -20.86 -8.18
N SER A 312 -13.47 -21.02 -6.97
CA SER A 312 -13.55 -20.03 -5.90
C SER A 312 -12.93 -18.69 -6.31
N ILE A 313 -11.66 -18.68 -6.72
CA ILE A 313 -10.91 -17.47 -7.09
C ILE A 313 -11.62 -16.68 -8.20
N SER A 314 -12.12 -17.38 -9.23
CA SER A 314 -12.86 -16.74 -10.33
C SER A 314 -14.18 -16.13 -9.84
N GLY A 315 -14.89 -16.83 -8.93
CA GLY A 315 -16.09 -16.31 -8.28
C GLY A 315 -15.82 -15.05 -7.44
N TRP A 316 -14.68 -15.00 -6.76
CA TRP A 316 -14.26 -13.84 -5.96
C TRP A 316 -13.94 -12.61 -6.81
N ALA A 317 -13.28 -12.77 -7.97
CA ALA A 317 -13.01 -11.65 -8.89
C ALA A 317 -14.31 -10.96 -9.31
N GLU A 318 -15.32 -11.74 -9.73
CA GLU A 318 -16.62 -11.24 -10.12
C GLU A 318 -17.39 -10.65 -8.92
N LYS A 319 -17.29 -11.27 -7.75
CA LYS A 319 -17.96 -10.76 -6.54
C LYS A 319 -17.40 -9.40 -6.12
N TRP A 320 -16.08 -9.24 -6.05
CA TRP A 320 -15.45 -7.97 -5.69
C TRP A 320 -15.68 -6.89 -6.75
N ARG A 321 -15.66 -7.21 -8.05
CA ARG A 321 -16.08 -6.25 -9.10
C ARG A 321 -17.50 -5.75 -8.87
N ARG A 322 -18.45 -6.64 -8.58
CA ARG A 322 -19.83 -6.25 -8.23
C ARG A 322 -19.92 -5.41 -6.96
N ARG A 323 -19.05 -5.63 -5.96
CA ARG A 323 -18.94 -4.76 -4.77
C ARG A 323 -18.57 -3.33 -5.15
N PHE A 324 -17.63 -3.16 -6.08
CA PHE A 324 -17.27 -1.83 -6.60
C PHE A 324 -18.39 -1.21 -7.43
N GLU A 325 -19.05 -1.98 -8.28
CA GLU A 325 -20.17 -1.51 -9.11
C GLU A 325 -21.38 -1.05 -8.29
N ASN A 326 -21.71 -1.75 -7.20
CA ASN A 326 -22.84 -1.41 -6.34
C ASN A 326 -22.47 -0.41 -5.22
N GLY A 327 -21.21 0.02 -5.13
CA GLY A 327 -20.73 1.02 -4.18
C GLY A 327 -20.53 0.52 -2.75
N SER A 328 -20.70 -0.78 -2.47
CA SER A 328 -20.34 -1.35 -1.17
C SER A 328 -18.83 -1.42 -0.98
N PHE A 329 -18.06 -1.53 -2.07
CA PHE A 329 -16.66 -1.13 -2.14
C PHE A 329 -16.54 0.14 -3.00
N SER A 330 -15.60 1.02 -2.65
CA SER A 330 -15.30 2.21 -3.46
C SER A 330 -13.85 2.63 -3.27
N THR A 331 -13.28 3.34 -4.25
CA THR A 331 -11.92 3.89 -4.16
C THR A 331 -11.96 5.41 -4.16
N ILE A 332 -11.17 6.03 -3.28
CA ILE A 332 -10.93 7.48 -3.29
C ILE A 332 -9.44 7.72 -3.25
N SER A 333 -8.88 8.21 -4.36
CA SER A 333 -7.49 8.64 -4.40
C SER A 333 -7.40 10.14 -4.13
N HIS A 334 -6.38 10.55 -3.38
CA HIS A 334 -6.17 11.96 -3.02
C HIS A 334 -4.67 12.30 -3.02
N PRO A 335 -4.26 13.46 -3.57
CA PRO A 335 -2.84 13.84 -3.67
C PRO A 335 -2.11 13.91 -2.32
N PHE A 336 -2.84 14.15 -1.23
CA PHE A 336 -2.28 14.21 0.13
C PHE A 336 -1.45 12.98 0.49
N TRP A 337 -1.85 11.79 0.04
CA TRP A 337 -1.13 10.53 0.32
C TRP A 337 0.26 10.46 -0.32
N THR A 338 0.55 11.35 -1.28
CA THR A 338 1.82 11.45 -2.00
C THR A 338 2.46 12.83 -1.82
N LEU A 339 2.18 13.51 -0.70
CA LEU A 339 2.86 14.73 -0.25
C LEU A 339 3.92 14.39 0.82
N PRO A 340 4.91 15.27 1.06
CA PRO A 340 5.96 15.04 2.06
C PRO A 340 5.51 15.42 3.48
N LEU A 341 4.21 15.27 3.80
CA LEU A 341 3.59 15.78 5.02
C LEU A 341 3.14 14.64 5.94
N GLY A 342 3.35 14.83 7.24
CA GLY A 342 2.75 13.96 8.26
C GLY A 342 1.23 14.15 8.35
N TYR A 343 0.51 13.14 8.82
CA TYR A 343 -0.96 13.16 8.90
C TYR A 343 -1.50 14.23 9.88
N ASN A 344 -0.67 14.79 10.76
CA ASN A 344 -1.01 15.96 11.56
C ASN A 344 -1.34 17.21 10.70
N HIS A 345 -0.90 17.25 9.45
CA HIS A 345 -1.24 18.31 8.48
C HIS A 345 -2.50 18.02 7.67
N LEU A 346 -3.11 16.84 7.81
CA LEU A 346 -4.27 16.42 7.02
C LEU A 346 -5.43 17.44 7.11
N ARG A 347 -5.74 17.90 8.32
CA ARG A 347 -6.80 18.90 8.57
C ARG A 347 -6.57 20.22 7.84
N SER A 348 -5.35 20.75 7.87
CA SER A 348 -5.02 22.05 7.26
C SER A 348 -4.87 21.97 5.75
N THR A 349 -4.38 20.83 5.26
CA THR A 349 -3.95 20.67 3.87
C THR A 349 -5.02 20.03 2.99
N ALA A 350 -5.82 19.12 3.54
CA ALA A 350 -6.86 18.39 2.83
C ALA A 350 -8.12 18.29 3.71
N PRO A 351 -8.80 19.42 3.99
CA PRO A 351 -9.90 19.47 4.96
C PRO A 351 -11.07 18.55 4.62
N GLU A 352 -11.39 18.37 3.32
CA GLU A 352 -12.45 17.44 2.91
C GLU A 352 -12.03 15.98 3.11
N LEU A 353 -10.79 15.61 2.79
CA LEU A 353 -10.27 14.28 3.10
C LEU A 353 -10.27 14.01 4.62
N PHE A 354 -9.88 15.01 5.42
CA PHE A 354 -9.96 14.93 6.88
C PHE A 354 -11.40 14.69 7.35
N ARG A 355 -12.39 15.40 6.79
CA ARG A 355 -13.81 15.19 7.09
C ARG A 355 -14.25 13.78 6.71
N SER A 356 -13.91 13.29 5.52
CA SER A 356 -14.30 11.93 5.10
C SER A 356 -13.77 10.85 6.04
N LEU A 357 -12.51 10.98 6.50
CA LEU A 357 -11.89 10.00 7.41
C LEU A 357 -12.37 10.11 8.86
N THR A 358 -12.80 11.29 9.30
CA THR A 358 -13.09 11.55 10.73
C THR A 358 -14.54 11.88 11.05
N GLN A 359 -15.42 11.97 10.05
CA GLN A 359 -16.84 12.27 10.25
C GLN A 359 -17.73 11.34 9.42
N GLU A 360 -17.33 11.00 8.20
CA GLU A 360 -18.13 10.16 7.30
C GLU A 360 -17.84 8.67 7.50
N ALA A 361 -16.58 8.30 7.74
CA ALA A 361 -16.20 6.95 8.13
C ALA A 361 -16.49 6.71 9.62
N SER A 362 -17.09 5.57 9.96
CA SER A 362 -17.28 5.11 11.34
C SER A 362 -15.98 4.62 11.95
N VAL A 363 -15.16 3.93 11.15
CA VAL A 363 -13.82 3.46 11.51
C VAL A 363 -12.86 3.75 10.37
N THR A 364 -11.64 4.18 10.69
CA THR A 364 -10.54 4.32 9.73
C THR A 364 -9.41 3.39 10.11
N ILE A 365 -8.96 2.57 9.16
CA ILE A 365 -7.80 1.68 9.26
C ILE A 365 -6.68 2.30 8.42
N PHE A 366 -5.54 2.59 9.05
CA PHE A 366 -4.32 2.97 8.35
C PHE A 366 -3.37 1.77 8.28
N LYS A 367 -3.10 1.32 7.06
CA LYS A 367 -2.04 0.37 6.73
C LYS A 367 -0.74 1.11 6.56
N LEU A 368 0.31 0.69 7.25
CA LEU A 368 1.62 1.34 7.26
C LEU A 368 2.70 0.29 7.47
N ALA A 369 3.49 -0.11 6.47
CA ALA A 369 4.55 -1.11 6.66
C ALA A 369 4.13 -2.25 7.63
N ASP A 370 4.88 -2.47 8.71
CA ASP A 370 4.58 -3.51 9.73
C ASP A 370 3.60 -3.04 10.84
N ASN A 371 2.77 -2.03 10.56
CA ASN A 371 1.84 -1.44 11.51
C ASN A 371 0.43 -1.30 10.93
N MET A 372 -0.54 -1.39 11.82
CA MET A 372 -1.93 -1.06 11.53
C MET A 372 -2.47 -0.19 12.66
N LEU A 373 -2.98 0.99 12.31
CA LEU A 373 -3.66 1.86 13.25
C LEU A 373 -5.15 1.84 12.94
N VAL A 374 -5.96 1.43 13.92
CA VAL A 374 -7.43 1.44 13.82
C VAL A 374 -7.96 2.59 14.67
N GLN A 375 -8.54 3.59 14.01
CA GLN A 375 -9.08 4.76 14.67
C GLN A 375 -10.61 4.79 14.55
N LYS A 376 -11.30 4.86 15.70
CA LYS A 376 -12.72 5.21 15.73
C LYS A 376 -12.90 6.70 15.45
N THR A 377 -13.85 7.00 14.58
CA THR A 377 -14.44 8.32 14.50
C THR A 377 -15.31 8.55 15.73
N THR A 378 -14.90 9.49 16.58
CA THR A 378 -15.75 9.95 17.68
C THR A 378 -16.54 11.15 17.16
N LEU A 379 -17.82 10.97 16.88
CA LEU A 379 -18.76 12.08 16.66
C LEU A 379 -19.01 12.80 17.99
N LYS A 380 -18.00 13.45 18.58
CA LYS A 380 -18.16 14.39 19.71
C LYS A 380 -17.14 15.51 19.67
#